data_AF-A0A2V8LWL4-F1
#
_entry.id   AF-A0A2V8LWL4-F1
#
_cell.length_a   1.000
_cell.length_b   1.000
_cell.length_c   1.000
_cell.angle_alpha   90.00
_cell.angle_beta   90.00
_cell.angle_gamma   90.00
#
_symmetry.space_group_name_H-M   'P 1'
#
loop_
_entity.id
_entity.type
_entity.pdbx_description
1 polymer ?
#
loop_
_entity_poly.entity_id
_entity_poly.type
_entity_poly.pdbx_seq_one_letter_code
_entity_poly.pdbx_strand_id
1 'polypeptide(L)'
;MAQPPLLFQEGNTLASTVLHDSSAQEFLLLVFFVVKMRPKYQLKENNAVTRRVLSSLLILLIPCFAFGQAAPAKPQPKGEDIVRQWFERWNKLDGSEEATNRLLELYRPDAFHQIGPNEKQLGEVRFEGQEKIRKMIDDFAKANKAITFRIQAVTANEKAIEMIHVAEGPWGGPSVAVQYAGAYTSRKDNRRWMYPGAAFFQIQDGKIRGARFYMARDEMMEVFAR
;
A
#
# COMPACT_ATOMS: atom_id res chain seq x y z
N MET A 1 -27.71 -44.47 1.10
CA MET A 1 -27.14 -45.25 2.23
C MET A 1 -25.62 -45.18 2.09
N ALA A 2 -24.79 -44.81 3.04
CA ALA A 2 -24.85 -44.04 4.28
C ALA A 2 -23.35 -43.74 4.59
N GLN A 3 -23.01 -42.52 5.02
CA GLN A 3 -21.81 -42.26 5.85
C GLN A 3 -22.23 -42.28 7.33
N PRO A 4 -21.34 -42.06 8.33
CA PRO A 4 -20.06 -42.69 8.70
C PRO A 4 -20.15 -43.16 10.20
N PRO A 5 -19.04 -43.29 11.00
CA PRO A 5 -18.65 -42.13 11.83
C PRO A 5 -17.16 -41.94 12.23
N LEU A 6 -16.84 -40.66 12.44
CA LEU A 6 -15.99 -39.96 13.44
C LEU A 6 -14.84 -40.65 14.20
N LEU A 7 -13.72 -39.91 14.31
CA LEU A 7 -13.02 -39.72 15.58
C LEU A 7 -12.58 -38.25 15.75
N PHE A 8 -13.34 -37.55 16.58
CA PHE A 8 -12.94 -36.37 17.35
C PHE A 8 -12.11 -36.87 18.55
N GLN A 9 -11.03 -36.18 18.91
CA GLN A 9 -10.65 -36.10 20.32
C GLN A 9 -10.27 -34.67 20.69
N GLU A 10 -10.88 -34.26 21.80
CA GLU A 10 -10.81 -32.98 22.47
C GLU A 10 -9.49 -32.79 23.24
N GLY A 11 -9.14 -31.53 23.46
CA GLY A 11 -8.06 -31.10 24.36
C GLY A 11 -8.13 -29.61 24.63
N ASN A 12 -9.13 -29.18 25.40
CA ASN A 12 -9.09 -27.97 26.24
C ASN A 12 -7.86 -28.05 27.17
N THR A 13 -7.16 -26.99 27.62
CA THR A 13 -7.66 -25.78 28.30
C THR A 13 -6.47 -24.80 28.54
N LEU A 14 -6.78 -23.49 28.52
CA LEU A 14 -6.21 -22.38 29.33
C LEU A 14 -4.70 -22.05 29.26
N ALA A 15 -4.41 -20.90 28.65
CA ALA A 15 -3.51 -19.89 29.24
C ALA A 15 -3.85 -18.50 28.66
N SER A 16 -4.71 -17.77 29.38
CA SER A 16 -4.84 -16.33 29.27
C SER A 16 -3.67 -15.68 30.00
N THR A 17 -2.75 -15.05 29.26
CA THR A 17 -1.84 -14.07 29.87
C THR A 17 -1.72 -12.85 28.96
N VAL A 18 -2.27 -11.77 29.48
CA VAL A 18 -2.08 -10.39 29.05
C VAL A 18 -0.61 -10.02 29.23
N LEU A 19 0.05 -9.59 28.15
CA LEU A 19 1.30 -8.80 28.21
C LEU A 19 1.22 -7.77 27.07
N HIS A 20 0.66 -6.59 27.37
CA HIS A 20 1.40 -5.38 27.73
C HIS A 20 2.47 -4.96 26.71
N ASP A 21 1.99 -4.10 25.80
CA ASP A 21 2.67 -2.92 25.24
C ASP A 21 4.10 -2.66 25.78
N SER A 22 5.09 -3.15 25.01
CA SER A 22 6.52 -3.02 25.29
C SER A 22 7.14 -1.87 24.48
N SER A 23 6.57 -0.67 24.61
CA SER A 23 7.12 0.54 23.97
C SER A 23 7.31 1.74 24.93
N ALA A 24 7.00 1.59 26.22
CA ALA A 24 7.04 2.69 27.19
C ALA A 24 8.02 2.50 28.37
N GLN A 25 8.93 1.51 28.33
CA GLN A 25 9.80 1.16 29.46
C GLN A 25 11.32 1.33 29.23
N GLU A 26 11.77 1.90 28.11
CA GLU A 26 13.20 2.17 27.87
C GLU A 26 13.65 3.62 28.08
N PHE A 27 12.80 4.52 28.60
CA PHE A 27 13.16 5.94 28.78
C PHE A 27 13.41 6.39 30.22
N LEU A 28 13.60 5.46 31.16
CA LEU A 28 13.83 5.76 32.58
C LEU A 28 15.15 5.17 33.12
N LEU A 29 16.17 5.06 32.27
CA LEU A 29 17.51 4.57 32.66
C LEU A 29 18.67 5.52 32.32
N LEU A 30 18.38 6.80 32.06
CA LEU A 30 19.43 7.80 31.79
C LEU A 30 19.31 9.08 32.63
N VAL A 31 18.90 9.00 33.89
CA VAL A 31 18.98 10.14 34.84
C VAL A 31 19.30 9.67 36.26
N PHE A 32 20.36 8.89 36.50
CA PHE A 32 20.82 8.60 37.88
C PHE A 32 22.33 8.30 38.03
N PHE A 33 23.20 8.85 37.17
CA PHE A 33 24.65 8.66 37.32
C PHE A 33 25.45 9.94 37.13
N VAL A 34 25.23 10.94 38.00
CA VAL A 34 26.17 12.06 38.18
C VAL A 34 26.19 12.46 39.67
N VAL A 35 27.35 12.24 40.29
CA VAL A 35 27.88 12.86 41.53
C VAL A 35 27.34 12.35 42.88
N LYS A 36 28.06 11.37 43.45
CA LYS A 36 28.35 11.37 44.90
C LYS A 36 29.68 10.67 45.20
N MET A 37 30.79 11.30 44.82
CA MET A 37 32.13 10.95 45.33
C MET A 37 32.53 11.98 46.37
N ARG A 38 32.70 11.53 47.62
CA ARG A 38 33.29 12.31 48.72
C ARG A 38 34.82 12.21 48.63
N PRO A 39 35.59 13.32 48.66
CA PRO A 39 36.98 13.26 49.05
C PRO A 39 37.09 13.56 50.56
N LYS A 40 37.66 12.62 51.31
CA LYS A 40 38.26 12.89 52.61
C LYS A 40 39.71 13.32 52.35
N TYR A 41 40.04 14.59 52.49
CA TYR A 41 41.39 15.04 52.82
C TYR A 41 41.33 16.42 53.49
N GLN A 42 41.75 16.48 54.75
CA GLN A 42 42.02 17.69 55.51
C GLN A 42 43.38 18.24 55.05
N LEU A 43 43.42 19.48 54.58
CA LEU A 43 44.66 20.20 54.29
C LEU A 43 44.63 21.54 55.03
N LYS A 44 45.65 21.68 55.89
CA LYS A 44 46.05 22.85 56.67
C LYS A 44 45.97 24.15 55.86
N GLU A 45 45.41 25.18 56.48
CA GLU A 45 45.64 26.57 56.09
C GLU A 45 47.14 26.87 56.03
N ASN A 46 47.57 27.58 54.98
CA ASN A 46 48.60 28.62 55.05
C ASN A 46 48.63 29.41 53.72
N ASN A 47 48.24 30.67 53.84
CA ASN A 47 48.79 31.86 53.19
C ASN A 47 48.67 32.08 51.68
N ALA A 48 48.28 33.33 51.41
CA ALA A 48 48.62 34.17 50.29
C ALA A 48 47.70 34.17 49.06
N VAL A 49 46.85 35.21 49.04
CA VAL A 49 46.67 36.19 47.96
C VAL A 49 46.18 35.66 46.60
N THR A 50 45.27 36.45 46.00
CA THR A 50 44.76 36.41 44.61
C THR A 50 43.78 35.25 44.33
N ARG A 51 42.60 35.44 43.73
CA ARG A 51 42.25 36.35 42.62
C ARG A 51 40.72 36.53 42.51
N ARG A 52 40.36 37.80 42.35
CA ARG A 52 39.14 38.44 41.84
C ARG A 52 38.20 37.61 40.93
N VAL A 53 36.91 37.73 41.27
CA VAL A 53 35.73 38.08 40.43
C VAL A 53 35.51 37.30 39.13
N LEU A 54 34.43 36.49 39.11
CA LEU A 54 33.61 36.24 37.91
C LEU A 54 32.22 35.72 38.34
N SER A 55 31.37 36.64 38.78
CA SER A 55 29.92 36.46 38.87
C SER A 55 29.29 37.24 37.73
N SER A 56 29.00 36.57 36.60
CA SER A 56 28.06 37.01 35.55
C SER A 56 28.13 36.06 34.34
N LEU A 57 27.27 35.05 34.28
CA LEU A 57 26.61 34.58 33.04
C LEU A 57 25.62 33.45 33.37
N LEU A 58 24.37 33.82 33.72
CA LEU A 58 23.26 32.88 33.75
C LEU A 58 22.66 32.85 32.32
N ILE A 59 23.19 31.97 31.46
CA ILE A 59 22.60 31.71 30.14
C ILE A 59 21.33 30.89 30.35
N LEU A 60 20.17 31.53 30.10
CA LEU A 60 18.87 30.89 29.96
C LEU A 60 18.90 29.96 28.73
N LEU A 61 19.22 28.69 28.94
CA LEU A 61 18.92 27.61 27.98
C LEU A 61 17.42 27.32 28.04
N ILE A 62 16.63 28.05 27.25
CA ILE A 62 15.27 27.62 26.90
C ILE A 62 15.43 26.61 25.76
N PRO A 63 15.19 25.30 25.97
CA PRO A 63 15.15 24.39 24.85
C PRO A 63 13.90 24.70 24.03
N CYS A 64 14.09 25.17 22.80
CA CYS A 64 13.06 25.19 21.77
C CYS A 64 12.64 23.74 21.43
N PHE A 65 11.84 23.12 22.29
CA PHE A 65 11.04 21.96 21.91
C PHE A 65 9.75 22.44 21.20
N ALA A 66 9.92 23.16 20.10
CA ALA A 66 8.89 23.22 19.08
C ALA A 66 9.01 21.95 18.23
N PHE A 67 8.68 20.80 18.82
CA PHE A 67 8.31 19.64 18.01
C PHE A 67 7.09 20.07 17.22
N GLY A 68 7.28 20.32 15.92
CA GLY A 68 6.17 20.43 15.01
C GLY A 68 5.34 19.16 15.16
N GLN A 69 4.15 19.31 15.75
CA GLN A 69 3.13 18.28 15.65
C GLN A 69 2.89 18.09 14.16
N ALA A 70 3.42 17.01 13.59
CA ALA A 70 3.09 16.60 12.25
C ALA A 70 1.57 16.60 12.16
N ALA A 71 1.03 17.37 11.22
CA ALA A 71 -0.41 17.42 11.00
C ALA A 71 -0.95 15.98 10.94
N PRO A 72 -2.09 15.67 11.59
CA PRO A 72 -2.62 14.33 11.60
C PRO A 72 -2.71 13.83 10.16
N ALA A 73 -1.99 12.75 9.86
CA ALA A 73 -1.97 12.17 8.53
C ALA A 73 -3.43 11.89 8.13
N LYS A 74 -3.86 12.44 6.99
CA LYS A 74 -5.19 12.16 6.45
C LYS A 74 -5.33 10.64 6.35
N PRO A 75 -6.46 10.04 6.79
CA PRO A 75 -6.69 8.61 6.63
C PRO A 75 -6.43 8.22 5.17
N GLN A 76 -5.44 7.36 4.94
CA GLN A 76 -5.16 6.91 3.58
C GLN A 76 -6.29 5.97 3.14
N PRO A 77 -6.73 6.04 1.86
CA PRO A 77 -7.70 5.09 1.33
C PRO A 77 -7.20 3.66 1.51
N LYS A 78 -8.09 2.72 1.81
CA LYS A 78 -7.72 1.30 1.87
C LYS A 78 -7.26 0.84 0.48
N GLY A 79 -6.30 -0.08 0.44
CA GLY A 79 -5.75 -0.56 -0.84
C GLY A 79 -6.83 -1.12 -1.77
N GLU A 80 -7.82 -1.80 -1.20
CA GLU A 80 -8.99 -2.34 -1.90
C GLU A 80 -9.82 -1.23 -2.55
N ASP A 81 -9.99 -0.08 -1.89
CA ASP A 81 -10.76 1.05 -2.42
C ASP A 81 -10.07 1.67 -3.64
N ILE A 82 -8.75 1.74 -3.63
CA ILE A 82 -7.96 2.20 -4.79
C ILE A 82 -8.13 1.24 -5.97
N VAL A 83 -8.10 -0.08 -5.70
CA VAL A 83 -8.31 -1.09 -6.75
C VAL A 83 -9.72 -1.02 -7.30
N ARG A 84 -10.76 -0.94 -6.46
CA ARG A 84 -12.15 -0.77 -6.92
C ARG A 84 -12.31 0.46 -7.81
N GLN A 85 -11.75 1.60 -7.38
CA GLN A 85 -11.76 2.82 -8.18
C GLN A 85 -11.01 2.64 -9.51
N TRP A 86 -9.93 1.86 -9.55
CA TRP A 86 -9.24 1.56 -10.80
C TRP A 86 -10.16 0.87 -11.80
N PHE A 87 -10.87 -0.19 -11.38
CA PHE A 87 -11.82 -0.90 -12.24
C PHE A 87 -12.98 0.00 -12.67
N GLU A 88 -13.52 0.80 -11.75
CA GLU A 88 -14.60 1.74 -12.04
C GLU A 88 -14.18 2.79 -13.08
N ARG A 89 -13.02 3.44 -12.88
CA ARG A 89 -12.51 4.48 -13.78
C ARG A 89 -12.09 3.91 -15.13
N TRP A 90 -11.53 2.69 -15.16
CA TRP A 90 -11.20 1.98 -16.40
C TRP A 90 -12.45 1.68 -17.25
N ASN A 91 -13.54 1.27 -16.62
CA ASN A 91 -14.82 1.00 -17.32
C ASN A 91 -15.49 2.27 -17.86
N LYS A 92 -15.12 3.45 -17.34
CA LYS A 92 -15.61 4.76 -17.77
C LYS A 92 -14.74 5.40 -18.86
N LEU A 93 -13.72 4.70 -19.37
CA LEU A 93 -12.93 5.18 -20.49
C LEU A 93 -13.79 5.28 -21.75
N ASP A 94 -13.82 6.47 -22.33
CA ASP A 94 -14.56 6.82 -23.55
C ASP A 94 -13.67 7.42 -24.64
N GLY A 95 -12.38 7.63 -24.34
CA GLY A 95 -11.40 8.29 -25.20
C GLY A 95 -11.27 9.80 -24.96
N SER A 96 -12.00 10.36 -23.99
CA SER A 96 -11.84 11.74 -23.55
C SER A 96 -10.63 11.92 -22.63
N GLU A 97 -10.06 13.12 -22.67
CA GLU A 97 -8.94 13.49 -21.79
C GLU A 97 -9.36 13.43 -20.31
N GLU A 98 -10.55 13.93 -19.97
CA GLU A 98 -11.09 13.85 -18.62
C GLU A 98 -11.17 12.42 -18.08
N ALA A 99 -11.61 11.44 -18.88
CA ALA A 99 -11.68 10.06 -18.43
C ALA A 99 -10.30 9.47 -18.16
N THR A 100 -9.33 9.71 -19.05
CA THR A 100 -7.94 9.30 -18.86
C THR A 100 -7.32 9.97 -17.65
N ASN A 101 -7.54 11.28 -17.46
CA ASN A 101 -7.02 12.06 -16.33
C ASN A 101 -7.53 11.49 -15.00
N ARG A 102 -8.84 11.22 -14.89
CA ARG A 102 -9.40 10.58 -13.70
C ARG A 102 -8.74 9.24 -13.42
N LEU A 103 -8.51 8.39 -14.40
CA LEU A 103 -7.83 7.12 -14.15
C LEU A 103 -6.38 7.33 -13.68
N LEU A 104 -5.64 8.23 -14.33
CA LEU A 104 -4.24 8.55 -14.01
C LEU A 104 -4.04 9.14 -12.62
N GLU A 105 -5.03 9.85 -12.08
CA GLU A 105 -5.00 10.32 -10.69
C GLU A 105 -4.73 9.20 -9.69
N LEU A 106 -5.09 7.94 -9.99
CA LEU A 106 -4.83 6.82 -9.09
C LEU A 106 -3.34 6.41 -9.06
N TYR A 107 -2.56 6.78 -10.09
CA TYR A 107 -1.16 6.42 -10.22
C TYR A 107 -0.23 7.45 -9.58
N ARG A 108 0.88 6.99 -9.02
CA ARG A 108 2.02 7.87 -8.71
C ARG A 108 2.71 8.34 -10.00
N PRO A 109 3.41 9.49 -9.97
CA PRO A 109 4.19 9.96 -11.12
C PRO A 109 5.24 8.95 -11.61
N ASP A 110 5.87 8.23 -10.68
CA ASP A 110 6.93 7.24 -10.87
C ASP A 110 6.40 5.80 -11.01
N ALA A 111 5.08 5.63 -11.17
CA ALA A 111 4.48 4.30 -11.20
C ALA A 111 4.84 3.53 -12.47
N PHE A 112 4.71 2.20 -12.39
CA PHE A 112 4.74 1.35 -13.58
C PHE A 112 3.40 0.62 -13.80
N HIS A 113 3.09 0.34 -15.06
CA HIS A 113 2.01 -0.54 -15.46
C HIS A 113 2.57 -1.63 -16.37
N GLN A 114 2.24 -2.89 -16.11
CA GLN A 114 2.72 -4.03 -16.87
C GLN A 114 1.56 -4.87 -17.39
N ILE A 115 1.62 -5.25 -18.66
CA ILE A 115 0.67 -6.14 -19.33
C ILE A 115 1.39 -7.28 -20.06
N GLY A 116 0.66 -8.35 -20.37
CA GLY A 116 1.20 -9.44 -21.18
C GLY A 116 1.60 -9.04 -22.62
N PRO A 117 2.58 -9.74 -23.25
CA PRO A 117 3.08 -9.46 -24.61
C PRO A 117 1.97 -9.51 -25.62
N ASN A 118 1.77 -8.60 -26.59
CA ASN A 118 0.91 -8.87 -27.77
C ASN A 118 1.52 -9.91 -28.74
N GLU A 119 0.81 -10.28 -29.81
CA GLU A 119 1.27 -11.28 -30.80
C GLU A 119 2.62 -10.95 -31.44
N LYS A 120 3.05 -9.68 -31.41
CA LYS A 120 4.29 -9.19 -32.02
C LYS A 120 5.40 -8.96 -30.99
N GLN A 121 5.19 -9.31 -29.73
CA GLN A 121 6.09 -9.02 -28.63
C GLN A 121 6.61 -10.29 -27.98
N LEU A 122 7.92 -10.32 -27.72
CA LEU A 122 8.58 -11.35 -26.93
C LEU A 122 8.60 -10.88 -25.47
N GLY A 123 7.59 -11.28 -24.70
CA GLY A 123 7.52 -11.02 -23.26
C GLY A 123 6.72 -9.77 -22.83
N GLU A 124 6.56 -9.65 -21.51
CA GLU A 124 5.73 -8.62 -20.88
C GLU A 124 6.13 -7.21 -21.29
N VAL A 125 5.14 -6.32 -21.42
CA VAL A 125 5.36 -4.90 -21.74
C VAL A 125 5.18 -4.09 -20.48
N ARG A 126 6.17 -3.24 -20.19
CA ARG A 126 6.19 -2.38 -19.02
C ARG A 126 6.22 -0.90 -19.41
N PHE A 127 5.24 -0.15 -18.92
CA PHE A 127 5.07 1.29 -19.09
C PHE A 127 5.54 1.99 -17.82
N GLU A 128 6.69 2.65 -17.89
CA GLU A 128 7.30 3.39 -16.78
C GLU A 128 6.89 4.87 -16.81
N GLY A 129 6.34 5.36 -15.71
CA GLY A 129 5.90 6.74 -15.51
C GLY A 129 4.52 7.05 -16.11
N GLN A 130 3.88 8.08 -15.56
CA GLN A 130 2.52 8.48 -15.95
C GLN A 130 2.35 8.78 -17.45
N GLU A 131 3.38 9.30 -18.13
CA GLU A 131 3.29 9.59 -19.57
C GLU A 131 3.09 8.32 -20.41
N LYS A 132 3.88 7.27 -20.15
CA LYS A 132 3.75 6.00 -20.87
C LYS A 132 2.47 5.27 -20.49
N ILE A 133 2.06 5.36 -19.23
CA ILE A 133 0.79 4.82 -18.74
C ILE A 133 -0.38 5.54 -19.40
N ARG A 134 -0.34 6.88 -19.52
CA ARG A 134 -1.33 7.68 -20.24
C ARG A 134 -1.47 7.20 -21.67
N LYS A 135 -0.35 7.13 -22.40
CA LYS A 135 -0.36 6.67 -23.79
C LYS A 135 -1.00 5.29 -23.93
N MET A 136 -0.67 4.35 -23.04
CA MET A 136 -1.30 3.02 -23.01
C MET A 136 -2.82 3.09 -22.80
N ILE A 137 -3.29 3.91 -21.85
CA ILE A 137 -4.71 4.12 -21.56
C ILE A 137 -5.43 4.70 -22.79
N ASP A 138 -4.86 5.76 -23.38
CA ASP A 138 -5.44 6.44 -24.53
C ASP A 138 -5.50 5.54 -25.76
N ASP A 139 -4.42 4.79 -26.04
CA ASP A 139 -4.38 3.83 -27.13
C ASP A 139 -5.47 2.74 -26.94
N PHE A 140 -5.65 2.25 -25.71
CA PHE A 140 -6.69 1.26 -25.40
C PHE A 140 -8.10 1.83 -25.58
N ALA A 141 -8.37 3.02 -25.03
CA ALA A 141 -9.68 3.67 -25.10
C ALA A 141 -10.04 4.09 -26.54
N LYS A 142 -9.05 4.47 -27.34
CA LYS A 142 -9.23 4.78 -28.77
C LYS A 142 -9.51 3.53 -29.59
N ALA A 143 -8.90 2.40 -29.27
CA ALA A 143 -9.09 1.16 -30.01
C ALA A 143 -10.41 0.44 -29.64
N ASN A 144 -10.97 0.69 -28.45
CA ASN A 144 -12.05 -0.11 -27.90
C ASN A 144 -13.25 0.74 -27.40
N LYS A 145 -14.40 0.10 -27.23
CA LYS A 145 -15.62 0.65 -26.65
C LYS A 145 -16.34 -0.41 -25.80
N ALA A 146 -17.39 0.00 -25.07
CA ALA A 146 -18.17 -0.89 -24.23
C ALA A 146 -17.29 -1.73 -23.28
N ILE A 147 -16.34 -1.05 -22.63
CA ILE A 147 -15.33 -1.64 -21.75
C ILE A 147 -16.02 -2.12 -20.47
N THR A 148 -15.71 -3.34 -20.04
CA THR A 148 -16.29 -3.94 -18.83
C THR A 148 -15.27 -4.86 -18.18
N PHE A 149 -14.66 -4.37 -17.11
CA PHE A 149 -13.79 -5.13 -16.23
C PHE A 149 -14.49 -5.28 -14.89
N ARG A 150 -14.58 -6.52 -14.40
CA ARG A 150 -15.19 -6.84 -13.11
C ARG A 150 -14.26 -7.67 -12.26
N ILE A 151 -14.13 -7.33 -10.98
CA ILE A 151 -13.51 -8.22 -10.00
C ILE A 151 -14.42 -9.45 -9.88
N GLN A 152 -13.85 -10.65 -9.96
CA GLN A 152 -14.61 -11.87 -9.79
C GLN A 152 -15.01 -12.03 -8.33
N ALA A 153 -16.21 -12.55 -8.10
CA ALA A 153 -16.73 -12.85 -6.78
C ALA A 153 -17.04 -14.34 -6.67
N VAL A 154 -16.83 -14.88 -5.48
CA VAL A 154 -17.26 -16.23 -5.11
C VAL A 154 -18.42 -16.14 -4.15
N THR A 155 -19.39 -17.03 -4.30
CA THR A 155 -20.50 -17.16 -3.35
C THR A 155 -20.14 -18.22 -2.33
N ALA A 156 -20.07 -17.83 -1.06
CA ALA A 156 -19.92 -18.74 0.07
C ALA A 156 -20.97 -18.38 1.12
N ASN A 157 -21.68 -19.37 1.65
CA ASN A 157 -22.74 -19.16 2.64
C ASN A 157 -23.77 -18.10 2.20
N GLU A 158 -24.23 -18.18 0.95
CA GLU A 158 -25.19 -17.24 0.33
C GLU A 158 -24.73 -15.78 0.24
N LYS A 159 -23.44 -15.50 0.51
CA LYS A 159 -22.85 -14.17 0.40
C LYS A 159 -21.83 -14.15 -0.73
N ALA A 160 -21.97 -13.17 -1.63
CA ALA A 160 -20.97 -12.88 -2.64
C ALA A 160 -19.80 -12.11 -2.02
N ILE A 161 -18.59 -12.64 -2.15
CA ILE A 161 -17.36 -12.01 -1.68
C ILE A 161 -16.46 -11.85 -2.89
N GLU A 162 -16.03 -10.62 -3.17
CA GLU A 162 -15.04 -10.38 -4.20
C GLU A 162 -13.70 -11.00 -3.84
N MET A 163 -13.05 -11.60 -4.84
CA MET A 163 -11.75 -12.22 -4.71
C MET A 163 -10.64 -11.16 -4.72
N ILE A 164 -10.57 -10.40 -3.64
CA ILE A 164 -9.52 -9.45 -3.33
C ILE A 164 -8.69 -10.01 -2.18
N HIS A 165 -7.38 -10.11 -2.37
CA HIS A 165 -6.44 -10.46 -1.33
C HIS A 165 -5.51 -9.28 -1.05
N VAL A 166 -5.30 -8.97 0.23
CA VAL A 166 -4.42 -7.87 0.66
C VAL A 166 -3.37 -8.38 1.62
N ALA A 167 -2.14 -7.97 1.37
CA ALA A 167 -0.99 -8.21 2.24
C ALA A 167 -0.14 -6.93 2.33
N GLU A 168 0.77 -6.86 3.30
CA GLU A 168 1.75 -5.77 3.36
C GLU A 168 2.86 -5.99 2.34
N GLY A 169 3.20 -4.95 1.57
CA GLY A 169 4.30 -4.99 0.62
C GLY A 169 5.62 -4.50 1.22
N PRO A 170 6.79 -4.93 0.70
CA PRO A 170 8.11 -4.48 1.16
C PRO A 170 8.41 -2.98 0.93
N TRP A 171 7.46 -2.23 0.38
CA TRP A 171 7.53 -0.78 0.14
C TRP A 171 6.77 0.05 1.18
N GLY A 172 6.29 -0.56 2.26
CA GLY A 172 5.54 0.13 3.34
C GLY A 172 4.14 0.53 2.92
N GLY A 173 3.46 -0.33 2.16
CA GLY A 173 2.05 -0.15 1.82
C GLY A 173 1.42 -1.41 1.22
N PRO A 174 0.10 -1.39 0.97
CA PRO A 174 -0.64 -2.58 0.58
C PRO A 174 -0.18 -3.19 -0.76
N SER A 175 -0.09 -4.51 -0.79
CA SER A 175 -0.07 -5.34 -1.99
C SER A 175 -1.46 -5.96 -2.15
N VAL A 176 -2.14 -5.64 -3.25
CA VAL A 176 -3.52 -6.10 -3.51
C VAL A 176 -3.53 -6.99 -4.74
N ALA A 177 -4.02 -8.21 -4.61
CA ALA A 177 -4.23 -9.14 -5.71
C ALA A 177 -5.71 -9.36 -5.96
N VAL A 178 -6.13 -9.37 -7.22
CA VAL A 178 -7.51 -9.62 -7.63
C VAL A 178 -7.60 -10.59 -8.79
N GLN A 179 -8.64 -11.42 -8.80
CA GLN A 179 -9.10 -12.10 -10.01
C GLN A 179 -10.15 -11.23 -10.69
N TYR A 180 -10.11 -11.13 -12.01
CA TYR A 180 -11.03 -10.31 -12.78
C TYR A 180 -11.46 -10.99 -14.09
N ALA A 181 -12.53 -10.47 -14.68
CA ALA A 181 -12.89 -10.74 -16.07
C ALA A 181 -12.93 -9.40 -16.82
N GLY A 182 -12.26 -9.33 -17.97
CA GLY A 182 -12.25 -8.19 -18.86
C GLY A 182 -13.07 -8.47 -20.10
N ALA A 183 -13.81 -7.48 -20.57
CA ALA A 183 -14.49 -7.51 -21.84
C ALA A 183 -14.45 -6.13 -22.51
N TYR A 184 -14.35 -6.13 -23.83
CA TYR A 184 -14.37 -4.91 -24.63
C TYR A 184 -14.85 -5.20 -26.05
N THR A 185 -15.36 -4.19 -26.73
CA THR A 185 -15.68 -4.27 -28.15
C THR A 185 -14.63 -3.50 -28.95
N SER A 186 -13.94 -4.19 -29.84
CA SER A 186 -12.97 -3.58 -30.75
C SER A 186 -13.70 -2.62 -31.70
N ARG A 187 -13.20 -1.40 -31.87
CA ARG A 187 -13.79 -0.44 -32.83
C ARG A 187 -13.45 -0.79 -34.27
N LYS A 188 -12.38 -1.56 -34.52
CA LYS A 188 -11.90 -1.92 -35.86
C LYS A 188 -12.89 -2.82 -36.60
N ASP A 189 -13.39 -3.84 -35.92
CA ASP A 189 -14.21 -4.90 -36.49
C ASP A 189 -15.53 -5.12 -35.72
N ASN A 190 -15.78 -4.29 -34.69
CA ASN A 190 -16.96 -4.37 -33.84
C ASN A 190 -17.14 -5.70 -33.10
N ARG A 191 -16.08 -6.53 -33.04
CA ARG A 191 -16.09 -7.81 -32.33
C ARG A 191 -15.93 -7.59 -30.83
N ARG A 192 -16.73 -8.30 -30.03
CA ARG A 192 -16.64 -8.25 -28.57
C ARG A 192 -15.77 -9.39 -28.08
N TRP A 193 -14.80 -9.08 -27.25
CA TRP A 193 -13.90 -10.05 -26.64
C TRP A 193 -14.14 -10.11 -25.14
N MET A 194 -13.96 -11.29 -24.56
CA MET A 194 -13.97 -11.54 -23.13
C MET A 194 -12.79 -12.43 -22.76
N TYR A 195 -12.18 -12.18 -21.60
CA TYR A 195 -11.13 -13.02 -21.04
C TYR A 195 -11.12 -12.94 -19.50
N PRO A 196 -10.69 -14.00 -18.80
CA PRO A 196 -10.35 -13.94 -17.39
C PRO A 196 -8.88 -13.51 -17.19
N GLY A 197 -8.59 -13.03 -15.98
CA GLY A 197 -7.24 -12.62 -15.63
C GLY A 197 -7.02 -12.40 -14.14
N ALA A 198 -5.77 -12.10 -13.80
CA ALA A 198 -5.36 -11.69 -12.46
C ALA A 198 -4.62 -10.35 -12.55
N ALA A 199 -4.84 -9.48 -11.56
CA ALA A 199 -4.14 -8.20 -11.46
C ALA A 199 -3.52 -8.03 -10.08
N PHE A 200 -2.34 -7.45 -10.04
CA PHE A 200 -1.56 -7.24 -8.82
C PHE A 200 -1.18 -5.76 -8.72
N PHE A 201 -1.64 -5.12 -7.66
CA PHE A 201 -1.44 -3.70 -7.40
C PHE A 201 -0.50 -3.53 -6.20
N GLN A 202 0.43 -2.60 -6.35
CA GLN A 202 1.31 -2.12 -5.30
C GLN A 202 0.85 -0.71 -4.96
N ILE A 203 0.39 -0.50 -3.73
CA ILE A 203 -0.13 0.77 -3.24
C ILE A 203 0.89 1.37 -2.26
N GLN A 204 1.20 2.64 -2.45
CA GLN A 204 2.09 3.43 -1.59
C GLN A 204 1.57 4.87 -1.55
N ASP A 205 1.43 5.44 -0.35
CA ASP A 205 0.90 6.78 -0.14
C ASP A 205 -0.49 7.01 -0.78
N GLY A 206 -1.37 6.01 -0.69
CA GLY A 206 -2.72 6.05 -1.26
C GLY A 206 -2.77 6.08 -2.80
N LYS A 207 -1.66 5.75 -3.47
CA LYS A 207 -1.55 5.73 -4.94
C LYS A 207 -0.93 4.44 -5.43
N ILE A 208 -1.21 4.08 -6.68
CA ILE A 208 -0.63 2.92 -7.35
C ILE A 208 0.82 3.26 -7.72
N ARG A 209 1.78 2.52 -7.15
CA ARG A 209 3.20 2.55 -7.56
C ARG A 209 3.52 1.51 -8.63
N GLY A 210 2.73 0.44 -8.69
CA GLY A 210 2.93 -0.65 -9.63
C GLY A 210 1.63 -1.39 -9.88
N ALA A 211 1.33 -1.69 -11.13
CA ALA A 211 0.23 -2.56 -11.49
C ALA A 211 0.68 -3.59 -12.53
N ARG A 212 0.37 -4.86 -12.31
CA ARG A 212 0.68 -5.96 -13.24
C ARG A 212 -0.59 -6.71 -13.59
N PHE A 213 -0.87 -6.83 -14.88
CA PHE A 213 -2.06 -7.51 -15.40
C PHE A 213 -1.67 -8.73 -16.21
N TYR A 214 -2.19 -9.87 -15.78
CA TYR A 214 -2.07 -11.16 -16.44
C TYR A 214 -3.42 -11.53 -17.04
N MET A 215 -3.47 -11.64 -18.36
CA MET A 215 -4.63 -12.08 -19.12
C MET A 215 -4.43 -13.53 -19.53
N ALA A 216 -5.40 -14.40 -19.25
CA ALA A 216 -5.42 -15.77 -19.74
C ALA A 216 -5.84 -15.77 -21.21
N ARG A 217 -4.84 -15.64 -22.11
CA ARG A 217 -5.08 -15.47 -23.55
C ARG A 217 -5.72 -16.66 -24.21
N ASP A 218 -5.33 -17.86 -23.79
CA ASP A 218 -5.87 -19.10 -24.32
C ASP A 218 -7.35 -19.29 -23.91
N GLU A 219 -7.83 -18.48 -22.97
CA GLU A 219 -9.23 -18.41 -22.54
C GLU A 219 -9.96 -17.15 -23.08
N MET A 220 -9.30 -16.37 -23.95
CA MET A 220 -9.94 -15.24 -24.62
C MET A 220 -10.90 -15.74 -25.69
N MET A 221 -12.14 -15.24 -25.65
CA MET A 221 -13.19 -15.65 -26.57
C MET A 221 -13.92 -14.46 -27.17
N GLU A 222 -14.35 -14.61 -28.41
CA GLU A 222 -15.33 -13.71 -29.00
C GLU A 222 -16.71 -13.98 -28.38
N VAL A 223 -17.37 -12.92 -27.95
CA VAL A 223 -18.74 -12.96 -27.44
C VAL A 223 -19.67 -12.49 -28.54
N PHE A 224 -20.48 -13.40 -29.05
CA PHE A 224 -21.54 -13.07 -30.00
C PHE A 224 -22.65 -12.33 -29.25
N ALA A 225 -23.06 -11.17 -29.78
CA ALA A 225 -24.30 -10.57 -29.36
C ALA A 225 -25.45 -11.53 -29.72
N ARG A 226 -26.33 -11.80 -28.76
CA ARG A 226 -27.63 -12.41 -29.05
C ARG A 226 -28.51 -11.44 -29.81
#